data_AF-A0A2V7ZIR6-F1
#
_entry.id   AF-A0A2V7ZIR6-F1
#
_cell.length_a   1.000
_cell.length_b   1.000
_cell.length_c   1.000
_cell.angle_alpha   90.00
_cell.angle_beta   90.00
_cell.angle_gamma   90.00
#
_symmetry.space_group_name_H-M   'P 1'
#
loop_
_entity.id
_entity.type
_entity.pdbx_description
1 polymer ?
#
loop_
_entity_poly.entity_id
_entity_poly.type
_entity_poly.pdbx_seq_one_letter_code
_entity_poly.pdbx_strand_id
1 'polypeptide(L)'
;MRWLALVSVAAIVGGHIVGAELARPAATEMTSPAAVAQGGASSAPTQPPTFSTGNRTVAVYATVTTPEGRILTDLERDKFEIEDNSKKQEITQFANDTQPITVVMMLDRSGSMRANFELVEKAAEAFVNAMLPGDKARIGSFSNRIQ
;
A
#
# COMPACT_ATOMS: atom_id res chain seq x y z
N MET A 1 -18.70 7.03 30.54
CA MET A 1 -17.25 7.31 30.41
C MET A 1 -16.97 7.77 28.98
N ARG A 2 -16.49 9.01 28.78
CA ARG A 2 -16.00 9.49 27.47
C ARG A 2 -14.50 9.25 27.44
N TRP A 3 -14.03 8.37 26.55
CA TRP A 3 -12.61 8.17 26.31
C TRP A 3 -12.18 9.15 25.21
N LEU A 4 -11.31 10.11 25.53
CA LEU A 4 -10.64 10.96 24.56
C LEU A 4 -9.26 10.35 24.31
N ALA A 5 -9.06 9.71 23.16
CA ALA A 5 -7.75 9.33 22.67
C ALA A 5 -7.28 10.42 21.69
N LEU A 6 -6.43 11.33 22.17
CA LEU A 6 -5.73 12.29 21.31
C LEU A 6 -4.56 11.55 20.64
N VAL A 7 -4.71 11.20 19.37
CA VAL A 7 -3.61 10.68 18.54
C VAL A 7 -3.07 11.85 17.71
N SER A 8 -2.06 12.54 18.23
CA SER A 8 -1.31 13.55 17.48
C SER A 8 -0.28 12.86 16.58
N VAL A 9 -0.58 12.73 15.28
CA VAL A 9 0.40 12.31 14.27
C VAL A 9 1.03 13.55 13.65
N ALA A 10 2.27 13.87 14.03
CA ALA A 10 3.06 14.88 13.34
C ALA A 10 3.60 14.29 12.03
N ALA A 11 2.99 14.62 10.90
CA ALA A 11 3.51 14.27 9.58
C ALA A 11 4.70 15.18 9.24
N ILE A 12 5.93 14.67 9.36
CA ILE A 12 7.11 15.31 8.79
C ILE A 12 7.09 15.07 7.28
N VAL A 13 6.61 16.05 6.51
CA VAL A 13 6.77 16.07 5.05
C VAL A 13 8.03 16.86 4.72
N GLY A 14 9.12 16.15 4.43
CA GLY A 14 10.35 16.73 3.91
C GLY A 14 11.08 15.77 2.99
N GLY A 15 11.26 16.15 1.72
CA GLY A 15 12.16 15.45 0.79
C GLY A 15 11.69 15.45 -0.66
N HIS A 16 12.33 16.28 -1.48
CA HIS A 16 12.15 16.44 -2.92
C HIS A 16 12.32 15.12 -3.70
N ILE A 17 11.43 14.85 -4.66
CA ILE A 17 11.68 13.85 -5.72
C ILE A 17 11.99 14.63 -7.01
N VAL A 18 13.24 14.52 -7.43
CA VAL A 18 13.76 14.98 -8.72
C VAL A 18 13.06 14.20 -9.85
N GLY A 19 12.51 14.91 -10.83
CA GLY A 19 11.87 14.31 -12.00
C GLY A 19 12.89 13.63 -12.91
N ALA A 20 12.70 12.35 -13.18
CA ALA A 20 13.40 11.62 -14.23
C ALA A 20 12.59 11.73 -15.53
N GLU A 21 13.07 12.57 -16.45
CA GLU A 21 12.56 12.65 -17.83
C GLU A 21 13.11 11.47 -18.64
N LEU A 22 12.23 10.56 -19.06
CA LEU A 22 12.56 9.51 -20.03
C LEU A 22 12.28 10.03 -21.44
N ALA A 23 13.35 10.43 -22.12
CA ALA A 23 13.38 10.78 -23.52
C ALA A 23 12.81 9.66 -24.41
N ARG A 24 11.91 10.00 -25.33
CA ARG A 24 11.43 9.09 -26.39
C ARG A 24 12.29 9.30 -27.66
N PRO A 25 12.70 8.23 -28.37
CA PRO A 25 13.50 8.38 -29.59
C PRO A 25 12.63 8.89 -30.75
N ALA A 26 13.17 9.85 -31.49
CA ALA A 26 12.61 10.35 -32.74
C ALA A 26 12.80 9.29 -33.85
N ALA A 27 11.70 8.78 -34.40
CA ALA A 27 11.74 8.05 -35.65
C ALA A 27 11.67 9.07 -36.80
N THR A 28 12.79 9.20 -37.50
CA THR A 28 12.92 9.89 -38.78
C THR A 28 12.26 9.07 -39.87
N GLU A 29 11.26 9.59 -40.56
CA GLU A 29 10.92 9.11 -41.90
C GLU A 29 10.82 10.27 -42.89
N MET A 30 11.67 10.16 -43.92
CA MET A 30 11.87 11.11 -44.99
C MET A 30 10.66 11.16 -45.92
N THR A 31 10.27 12.39 -46.26
CA THR A 31 9.31 12.77 -47.31
C THR A 31 9.90 12.53 -48.72
N SER A 32 9.10 12.04 -49.69
CA SER A 32 8.75 12.70 -50.98
C SER A 32 7.96 11.74 -51.94
N PRO A 33 7.31 12.19 -53.04
CA PRO A 33 5.92 12.67 -53.03
C PRO A 33 5.00 12.08 -54.14
N ALA A 34 3.74 12.52 -54.12
CA ALA A 34 2.80 12.67 -55.23
C ALA A 34 2.02 11.44 -55.76
N ALA A 35 0.74 11.39 -55.39
CA ALA A 35 -0.35 11.07 -56.32
C ALA A 35 -1.59 11.90 -55.95
N VAL A 36 -2.06 12.70 -56.91
CA VAL A 36 -3.29 13.51 -56.88
C VAL A 36 -4.50 12.61 -57.12
N ALA A 37 -5.53 12.69 -56.28
CA ALA A 37 -6.94 12.72 -56.70
C ALA A 37 -7.92 12.84 -55.50
N GLN A 38 -8.66 13.95 -55.53
CA GLN A 38 -10.09 14.11 -55.25
C GLN A 38 -10.71 13.69 -53.89
N GLY A 39 -11.34 14.69 -53.26
CA GLY A 39 -12.74 14.60 -52.87
C GLY A 39 -13.07 13.76 -51.65
N GLY A 40 -13.03 14.39 -50.48
CA GLY A 40 -13.63 13.85 -49.27
C GLY A 40 -13.32 14.72 -48.07
N ALA A 41 -14.26 15.57 -47.67
CA ALA A 41 -14.20 16.24 -46.38
C ALA A 41 -14.23 15.14 -45.29
N SER A 42 -13.05 14.72 -44.85
CA SER A 42 -12.90 13.80 -43.74
C SER A 42 -13.14 14.60 -42.48
N SER A 43 -14.36 14.52 -41.96
CA SER A 43 -14.68 14.91 -40.59
C SER A 43 -13.86 14.03 -39.65
N ALA A 44 -12.70 14.53 -39.21
CA ALA A 44 -11.96 13.91 -38.13
C ALA A 44 -12.84 13.96 -36.87
N PRO A 45 -13.11 12.82 -36.20
CA PRO A 45 -13.85 12.83 -34.95
C PRO A 45 -13.03 13.61 -33.91
N THR A 46 -13.55 14.75 -33.47
CA THR A 46 -13.02 15.50 -32.32
C THR A 46 -13.10 14.58 -31.11
N GLN A 47 -11.97 14.07 -30.63
CA GLN A 47 -11.94 13.35 -29.36
C GLN A 47 -12.47 14.29 -28.27
N PRO A 48 -13.52 13.91 -27.53
CA PRO A 48 -14.06 14.75 -26.48
C PRO A 48 -12.97 15.03 -25.43
N PRO A 49 -12.91 16.25 -24.87
CA PRO A 49 -11.89 16.63 -23.92
C PRO A 49 -11.94 15.70 -22.69
N THR A 50 -10.87 14.96 -22.45
CA THR A 50 -10.71 14.14 -21.24
C THR A 50 -10.33 15.04 -20.07
N PHE A 51 -11.25 15.20 -19.12
CA PHE A 51 -10.97 15.80 -17.82
C PHE A 51 -10.37 14.75 -16.90
N SER A 52 -9.12 14.96 -16.48
CA SER A 52 -8.48 14.19 -15.42
C SER A 52 -8.41 15.05 -14.16
N THR A 53 -8.90 14.50 -13.05
CA THR A 53 -8.76 15.11 -11.72
C THR A 53 -7.99 14.15 -10.84
N GLY A 54 -6.93 14.63 -10.19
CA GLY A 54 -6.14 13.85 -9.24
C GLY A 54 -6.53 14.20 -7.82
N ASN A 55 -7.00 13.22 -7.04
CA ASN A 55 -7.05 13.38 -5.59
C ASN A 55 -5.70 12.97 -4.99
N ARG A 56 -5.30 13.61 -3.89
CA ARG A 56 -4.12 13.21 -3.11
C ARG A 56 -4.54 12.94 -1.69
N THR A 57 -4.91 11.70 -1.43
CA THR A 57 -5.22 11.21 -0.08
C THR A 57 -3.92 10.83 0.62
N VAL A 58 -3.80 11.21 1.89
CA VAL A 58 -2.70 10.80 2.77
C VAL A 58 -3.24 9.75 3.73
N ALA A 59 -2.64 8.56 3.73
CA ALA A 59 -3.00 7.50 4.65
C ALA A 59 -2.37 7.76 6.02
N VAL A 60 -3.18 7.67 7.08
CA VAL A 60 -2.74 7.73 8.48
C VAL A 60 -3.15 6.42 9.14
N TYR A 61 -2.16 5.70 9.68
CA TYR A 61 -2.38 4.47 10.43
C TYR A 61 -2.27 4.75 11.92
N ALA A 62 -3.26 4.31 12.70
CA ALA A 62 -3.29 4.47 14.14
C ALA A 62 -3.62 3.13 14.81
N THR A 63 -2.98 2.87 15.95
CA THR A 63 -3.29 1.74 16.83
C THR A 63 -3.62 2.31 18.20
N VAL A 64 -4.79 1.98 18.73
CA VAL A 64 -5.22 2.43 20.05
C VAL A 64 -5.16 1.25 21.01
N THR A 65 -4.54 1.45 22.16
CA THR A 65 -4.40 0.43 23.20
C THR A 65 -4.95 0.91 24.53
N THR A 66 -5.41 -0.04 25.35
CA THR A 66 -5.75 0.22 26.75
C THR A 66 -4.48 0.33 27.60
N PRO A 67 -4.54 0.88 28.83
CA PRO A 67 -3.41 0.89 29.75
C PRO A 67 -2.82 -0.49 30.05
N GLU A 68 -3.63 -1.54 29.95
CA GLU A 68 -3.25 -2.93 30.14
C GLU A 68 -2.65 -3.57 28.86
N GLY A 69 -2.49 -2.80 27.78
CA GLY A 69 -1.88 -3.23 26.53
C GLY A 69 -2.82 -3.95 25.55
N ARG A 70 -4.13 -3.95 25.78
CA ARG A 70 -5.10 -4.54 24.84
C ARG A 70 -5.35 -3.60 23.66
N ILE A 71 -5.39 -4.11 22.44
CA ILE A 71 -5.73 -3.32 21.24
C ILE A 71 -7.24 -3.11 21.19
N LEU A 72 -7.67 -1.88 20.94
CA LEU A 72 -9.07 -1.54 20.67
C LEU A 72 -9.30 -1.48 19.17
N THR A 73 -10.14 -2.39 18.65
CA THR A 73 -10.41 -2.55 17.21
C THR A 73 -11.79 -2.03 16.80
N ASP A 74 -12.65 -1.73 17.76
CA ASP A 74 -14.07 -1.38 17.59
C ASP A 74 -14.34 0.13 17.67
N LEU A 75 -13.31 0.95 17.54
CA LEU A 75 -13.47 2.41 17.57
C LEU A 75 -14.06 2.93 16.25
N GLU A 76 -15.09 3.75 16.39
CA GLU A 76 -15.74 4.43 15.27
C GLU A 76 -15.00 5.70 14.86
N ARG A 77 -15.24 6.16 13.62
CA ARG A 77 -14.63 7.37 13.05
C ARG A 77 -14.77 8.61 13.94
N ASP A 78 -15.87 8.73 14.68
CA ASP A 78 -16.18 9.89 15.53
C ASP A 78 -15.26 10.00 16.78
N LYS A 79 -14.48 8.95 17.07
CA LYS A 79 -13.46 8.93 18.13
C LYS A 79 -12.11 9.46 17.68
N PHE A 80 -11.96 9.79 16.40
CA PHE A 80 -10.72 10.26 15.83
C PHE A 80 -10.86 11.70 15.34
N GLU A 81 -9.80 12.47 15.57
CA GLU A 81 -9.62 13.81 15.05
C GLU A 81 -8.22 13.91 14.47
N ILE A 82 -8.12 14.37 13.22
CA ILE A 82 -6.84 14.59 12.54
C ILE A 82 -6.62 16.10 12.49
N GLU A 83 -5.46 16.54 12.97
CA GLU A 83 -5.00 17.91 12.81
C GLU A 83 -3.71 17.91 11.99
N ASP A 84 -3.62 18.85 11.04
CA ASP A 84 -2.39 19.17 10.32
C ASP A 84 -2.07 20.65 10.57
N ASN A 85 -0.89 20.93 11.11
CA ASN A 85 -0.48 22.28 11.51
C ASN A 85 -1.54 23.00 12.37
N SER A 86 -2.07 22.30 13.38
CA SER A 86 -3.14 22.77 14.29
C SER A 86 -4.46 23.14 13.60
N LYS A 87 -4.67 22.68 12.36
CA LYS A 87 -5.94 22.80 11.63
C LYS A 87 -6.59 21.43 11.51
N LYS A 88 -7.85 21.32 11.93
CA LYS A 88 -8.67 20.12 11.78
C LYS A 88 -8.79 19.73 10.30
N GLN A 89 -8.52 18.47 10.00
CA GLN A 89 -8.65 17.88 8.68
C GLN A 89 -9.86 16.95 8.65
N GLU A 90 -10.58 16.96 7.53
CA GLU A 90 -11.68 16.04 7.32
C GLU A 90 -11.14 14.62 7.02
N ILE A 91 -11.66 13.63 7.75
CA ILE A 91 -11.37 12.22 7.48
C ILE A 91 -12.23 11.77 6.28
N THR A 92 -11.74 11.87 5.06
CA THR A 92 -12.52 11.52 3.85
C THR A 92 -12.78 10.01 3.70
N GLN A 93 -11.90 9.18 4.25
CA GLN A 93 -12.03 7.72 4.28
C GLN A 93 -11.60 7.19 5.64
N PHE A 94 -12.40 6.30 6.21
CA PHE A 94 -12.12 5.62 7.46
C PHE A 94 -12.35 4.12 7.25
N ALA A 95 -11.38 3.31 7.68
CA ALA A 95 -11.46 1.86 7.64
C ALA A 95 -10.91 1.30 8.94
N ASN A 96 -11.73 0.54 9.66
CA ASN A 96 -11.34 -0.24 10.84
C ASN A 96 -11.60 -1.74 10.63
N ASP A 97 -11.99 -2.13 9.41
CA ASP A 97 -12.23 -3.51 9.05
C ASP A 97 -10.94 -4.32 9.06
N THR A 98 -11.06 -5.60 9.39
CA THR A 98 -9.95 -6.53 9.30
C THR A 98 -9.65 -6.81 7.83
N GLN A 99 -8.45 -6.43 7.38
CA GLN A 99 -8.00 -6.67 6.00
C GLN A 99 -7.19 -7.96 5.91
N PRO A 100 -7.38 -8.78 4.87
CA PRO A 100 -6.56 -9.96 4.67
C PRO A 100 -5.08 -9.63 4.53
N ILE A 101 -4.23 -10.40 5.19
CA ILE A 101 -2.77 -10.23 5.14
C ILE A 101 -2.12 -11.23 4.20
N THR A 102 -0.98 -10.85 3.61
CA THR A 102 -0.09 -11.77 2.90
C THR A 102 1.27 -11.79 3.57
N VAL A 103 1.68 -12.95 4.07
CA VAL A 103 2.90 -13.12 4.87
C VAL A 103 3.88 -14.05 4.17
N VAL A 104 5.16 -13.69 4.20
CA VAL A 104 6.25 -14.61 3.88
C VAL A 104 6.94 -14.99 5.18
N MET A 105 6.82 -16.26 5.57
CA MET A 105 7.44 -16.80 6.77
C MET A 105 8.73 -17.52 6.40
N MET A 106 9.84 -17.12 7.02
CA MET A 106 11.15 -17.65 6.72
C MET A 106 11.75 -18.31 7.98
N LEU A 107 11.76 -19.64 8.01
CA LEU A 107 12.17 -20.43 9.17
C LEU A 107 13.70 -20.65 9.16
N ASP A 108 14.35 -20.26 10.24
CA ASP A 108 15.78 -20.54 10.42
C ASP A 108 16.01 -22.02 10.74
N ARG A 109 16.73 -22.69 9.85
CA ARG A 109 17.17 -24.10 9.95
C ARG A 109 18.69 -24.21 10.04
N SER A 110 19.37 -23.17 10.52
CA SER A 110 20.81 -23.15 10.79
C SER A 110 21.19 -24.07 11.96
N GLY A 111 22.49 -24.36 12.08
CA GLY A 111 23.01 -25.26 13.11
C GLY A 111 22.72 -24.80 14.55
N SER A 112 22.72 -23.49 14.82
CA SER A 112 22.41 -22.92 16.14
C SER A 112 20.95 -23.09 16.54
N MET A 113 20.04 -23.19 15.57
CA MET A 113 18.61 -23.35 15.81
C MET A 113 18.18 -24.80 16.01
N ARG A 114 19.09 -25.78 15.90
CA ARG A 114 18.77 -27.22 15.97
C ARG A 114 17.93 -27.61 17.19
N ALA A 115 18.24 -27.06 18.36
CA ALA A 115 17.50 -27.34 19.59
C ALA A 115 16.05 -26.80 19.57
N ASN A 116 15.77 -25.81 18.71
CA ASN A 116 14.49 -25.10 18.61
C ASN A 116 13.69 -25.50 17.37
N PHE A 117 14.16 -26.48 16.59
CA PHE A 117 13.54 -26.87 15.34
C PHE A 117 12.07 -27.25 15.47
N GLU A 118 11.74 -28.11 16.44
CA GLU A 118 10.35 -28.49 16.69
C GLU A 118 9.51 -27.31 17.20
N LEU A 119 10.11 -26.42 18.00
CA LEU A 119 9.42 -25.26 18.53
C LEU A 119 9.04 -24.29 17.40
N VAL A 120 9.98 -24.01 16.49
CA VAL A 120 9.77 -23.12 15.35
C VAL A 120 8.74 -23.71 14.38
N GLU A 121 8.78 -25.02 14.14
CA GLU A 121 7.79 -25.72 13.31
C GLU A 121 6.38 -25.64 13.91
N LYS A 122 6.22 -25.98 15.20
CA LYS A 122 4.94 -25.86 15.90
C LYS A 122 4.42 -24.43 15.94
N ALA A 123 5.31 -23.44 16.10
CA ALA A 123 4.93 -22.04 16.09
C ALA A 123 4.47 -21.58 14.70
N ALA A 124 5.13 -22.04 13.64
CA ALA A 124 4.74 -21.77 12.26
C ALA A 124 3.37 -22.39 11.95
N GLU A 125 3.13 -23.63 12.35
CA GLU A 125 1.82 -24.29 12.22
C GLU A 125 0.73 -23.54 13.00
N ALA A 126 1.01 -23.19 14.25
CA ALA A 126 0.07 -22.45 15.08
C ALA A 126 -0.29 -21.08 14.47
N PHE A 127 0.70 -20.38 13.89
CA PHE A 127 0.47 -19.13 13.18
C PHE A 127 -0.45 -19.34 11.98
N VAL A 128 -0.15 -20.32 11.11
CA VAL A 128 -0.95 -20.61 9.92
C VAL A 128 -2.38 -20.99 10.29
N ASN A 129 -2.56 -21.78 11.36
CA ASN A 129 -3.88 -22.17 11.86
C ASN A 129 -4.68 -20.99 12.44
N ALA A 130 -4.01 -19.93 12.91
CA ALA A 130 -4.64 -18.73 13.42
C ALA A 130 -4.97 -17.68 12.33
N MET A 131 -4.55 -17.91 11.08
CA MET A 131 -4.82 -17.01 9.97
C MET A 131 -6.32 -16.95 9.65
N LEU A 132 -6.78 -15.76 9.26
CA LEU A 132 -8.17 -15.51 8.94
C LEU A 132 -8.51 -15.94 7.50
N PRO A 133 -9.80 -16.15 7.19
CA PRO A 133 -10.24 -16.38 5.82
C PRO A 133 -9.78 -15.25 4.88
N GLY A 134 -9.07 -15.62 3.81
CA GLY A 134 -8.55 -14.67 2.82
C GLY A 134 -7.07 -14.32 3.03
N ASP A 135 -6.51 -14.61 4.21
CA ASP A 135 -5.08 -14.46 4.44
C ASP A 135 -4.29 -15.46 3.59
N LYS A 136 -3.06 -15.09 3.24
CA LYS A 136 -2.16 -15.92 2.43
C LYS A 136 -0.79 -16.01 3.08
N ALA A 137 -0.23 -17.21 3.12
CA ALA A 137 1.13 -17.43 3.60
C ALA A 137 1.97 -18.11 2.53
N ARG A 138 3.24 -17.71 2.46
CA ARG A 138 4.30 -18.48 1.82
C ARG A 138 5.33 -18.83 2.89
N ILE A 139 5.62 -20.12 3.03
CA ILE A 139 6.58 -20.61 4.01
C ILE A 139 7.84 -21.02 3.25
N GLY A 140 8.98 -20.59 3.76
CA GLY A 140 10.30 -21.01 3.31
C GLY A 140 11.20 -21.27 4.51
N SER A 141 12.35 -21.90 4.26
CA SER A 141 13.39 -22.08 5.26
C SER A 141 14.75 -21.73 4.68
N PHE A 142 15.66 -21.28 5.52
CA PHE A 142 17.06 -21.08 5.16
C PHE A 142 17.97 -21.85 6.10
N SER A 143 19.12 -22.26 5.60
CA SER A 143 20.13 -22.97 6.36
C SER A 143 21.51 -22.70 5.81
N ASN A 144 22.54 -23.05 6.58
CA ASN A 144 23.94 -23.02 6.16
C ASN A 144 24.33 -24.24 5.32
N ARG A 145 23.41 -25.17 5.06
CA ARG A 145 23.58 -26.34 4.20
C ARG A 145 22.36 -26.50 3.31
N ILE A 146 22.55 -27.14 2.16
CA ILE A 146 21.45 -27.59 1.31
C ILE A 146 20.70 -28.70 2.06
N GLN A 147 19.37 -28.63 2.06
CA GLN A 147 18.45 -29.57 2.73
C GLN A 147 17.49 -30.15 1.70
#